data_AF-A0A8B3LH73-F1
#
_entry.id   AF-A0A8B3LH73-F1
#
_cell.length_a   1.000
_cell.length_b   1.000
_cell.length_c   1.000
_cell.angle_alpha   90.00
_cell.angle_beta   90.00
_cell.angle_gamma   90.00
#
_symmetry.space_group_name_H-M   'P 1'
#
loop_
_entity.id
_entity.type
_entity.pdbx_description
1 polymer ?
#
loop_
_entity_poly.entity_id
_entity_poly.type
_entity_poly.pdbx_seq_one_letter_code
_entity_poly.pdbx_strand_id
1 'polypeptide(L)'
;MGTTSLLQTASMTGQRAGRLAAGLLAVIVFLAGLAVSDQAFAHAALIKTDPADGAVLAQGPAQFSLTFSEPVSPLVLTLVKPDGKPVPLTSFRLSDQTVEIDNPQLLKSGTHVLSWRVISADGHPVGGSLLFSIGAPSE
;
A
#
# COMPACT_ATOMS: atom_id res chain seq x y z
N MET A 1 -79.10 -28.18 -3.53
CA MET A 1 -77.75 -28.49 -2.99
C MET A 1 -76.80 -28.32 -4.15
N GLY A 2 -75.93 -27.34 -4.28
CA GLY A 2 -75.21 -26.50 -3.32
C GLY A 2 -73.82 -26.31 -3.96
N THR A 3 -73.62 -25.13 -4.54
CA THR A 3 -72.48 -24.68 -5.36
C THR A 3 -71.12 -24.76 -4.66
N THR A 4 -70.01 -25.11 -5.34
CA THR A 4 -68.74 -24.35 -5.27
C THR A 4 -67.65 -24.83 -6.25
N SER A 5 -66.80 -23.86 -6.66
CA SER A 5 -65.39 -23.97 -7.05
C SER A 5 -65.05 -23.70 -8.52
N LEU A 6 -65.10 -22.41 -8.89
CA LEU A 6 -64.49 -21.84 -10.09
C LEU A 6 -63.64 -20.61 -9.69
N LEU A 7 -62.57 -20.79 -8.91
CA LEU A 7 -61.59 -19.73 -8.65
C LEU A 7 -60.20 -20.31 -8.39
N GLN A 8 -59.55 -20.87 -9.43
CA GLN A 8 -58.15 -21.31 -9.29
C GLN A 8 -57.34 -21.19 -10.58
N THR A 9 -57.45 -20.06 -11.29
CA THR A 9 -56.60 -19.79 -12.48
C THR A 9 -55.94 -18.41 -12.48
N ALA A 10 -56.32 -17.47 -11.61
CA ALA A 10 -55.79 -16.10 -11.64
C ALA A 10 -54.44 -15.89 -10.92
N SER A 11 -53.97 -16.86 -10.13
CA SER A 11 -52.84 -16.63 -9.20
C SER A 11 -51.45 -16.93 -9.77
N MET A 12 -51.36 -17.58 -10.94
CA MET A 12 -50.06 -18.03 -11.47
C MET A 12 -49.26 -16.93 -12.16
N THR A 13 -49.91 -15.93 -12.76
CA THR A 13 -49.23 -14.88 -13.54
C THR A 13 -48.47 -13.90 -12.64
N GLY A 14 -49.06 -13.48 -11.51
CA GLY A 14 -48.40 -12.60 -10.54
C GLY A 14 -47.25 -13.28 -9.79
N GLN A 15 -47.38 -14.58 -9.50
CA GLN A 15 -46.32 -15.36 -8.87
C GLN A 15 -45.11 -15.58 -9.79
N ARG A 16 -45.34 -15.76 -11.10
CA ARG A 16 -44.25 -15.85 -12.09
C ARG A 16 -43.53 -14.52 -12.27
N ALA A 17 -44.25 -13.41 -12.38
CA ALA A 17 -43.67 -12.08 -12.47
C ALA A 17 -42.85 -11.71 -11.21
N GLY A 18 -43.36 -12.01 -10.01
CA GLY A 18 -42.64 -11.79 -8.75
C GLY A 18 -41.37 -12.63 -8.61
N ARG A 19 -41.39 -13.89 -9.09
CA ARG A 19 -40.21 -14.77 -9.12
C ARG A 19 -39.14 -14.28 -10.09
N LEU A 20 -39.54 -13.78 -11.26
CA LEU A 20 -38.62 -13.20 -12.26
C LEU A 20 -37.99 -11.90 -11.75
N ALA A 21 -38.78 -11.02 -11.12
CA ALA A 21 -38.28 -9.79 -10.52
C ALA A 21 -37.32 -10.07 -9.35
N ALA A 22 -37.63 -11.04 -8.48
CA ALA A 22 -36.75 -11.48 -7.41
C ALA A 22 -35.44 -12.10 -7.94
N GLY A 23 -35.52 -12.90 -9.00
CA GLY A 23 -34.34 -13.46 -9.67
C GLY A 23 -33.46 -12.39 -10.28
N LEU A 24 -34.03 -11.39 -10.96
CA LEU A 24 -33.29 -10.28 -11.53
C LEU A 24 -32.63 -9.42 -10.44
N LEU A 25 -33.34 -9.13 -9.35
CA LEU A 25 -32.77 -8.39 -8.22
C LEU A 25 -31.60 -9.14 -7.58
N ALA A 26 -31.72 -10.46 -7.41
CA ALA A 26 -30.63 -11.29 -6.89
C ALA A 26 -29.40 -11.27 -7.81
N VAL A 27 -29.61 -11.30 -9.14
CA VAL A 27 -28.52 -11.19 -10.13
C VAL A 27 -27.87 -9.81 -10.07
N ILE A 28 -28.64 -8.73 -9.96
CA ILE A 28 -28.10 -7.36 -9.85
C ILE A 28 -27.27 -7.20 -8.57
N VAL A 29 -27.78 -7.68 -7.43
CA VAL A 29 -27.06 -7.66 -6.14
C VAL A 29 -25.78 -8.48 -6.21
N PHE A 30 -25.83 -9.67 -6.83
CA PHE A 30 -24.66 -10.51 -7.02
C PHE A 30 -23.60 -9.84 -7.91
N LEU A 31 -24.00 -9.27 -9.04
CA LEU A 31 -23.11 -8.55 -9.96
C LEU A 31 -22.53 -7.28 -9.33
N ALA A 32 -23.30 -6.56 -8.53
CA ALA A 32 -22.82 -5.40 -7.78
C ALA A 32 -21.78 -5.79 -6.73
N GLY A 33 -21.89 -6.98 -6.12
CA GLY A 33 -20.89 -7.53 -5.21
C GLY A 33 -19.56 -7.87 -5.89
N LEU A 34 -19.57 -8.24 -7.18
CA LEU A 34 -18.35 -8.53 -7.94
C LEU A 34 -17.58 -7.29 -8.40
N ALA A 35 -18.20 -6.10 -8.35
CA ALA A 35 -17.57 -4.85 -8.75
C ALA A 35 -16.62 -4.27 -7.68
N VAL A 36 -16.55 -4.89 -6.49
CA VAL A 36 -15.58 -4.54 -5.45
C VAL A 36 -14.29 -5.32 -5.71
N SER A 37 -13.60 -5.02 -6.80
CA SER A 37 -12.22 -5.46 -6.97
C SER A 37 -11.33 -4.52 -6.15
N ASP A 38 -10.91 -4.97 -4.96
CA ASP A 38 -9.79 -4.33 -4.29
C ASP A 38 -8.60 -4.34 -5.25
N GLN A 39 -7.99 -3.17 -5.43
CA GLN A 39 -6.80 -3.01 -6.25
C GLN A 39 -5.66 -3.75 -5.53
N ALA A 40 -5.53 -5.06 -5.74
CA ALA A 40 -4.49 -5.86 -5.13
C ALA A 40 -3.14 -5.49 -5.78
N PHE A 41 -2.49 -4.46 -5.25
CA PHE A 41 -1.06 -4.30 -5.42
C PHE A 41 -0.41 -5.48 -4.73
N ALA A 42 0.07 -6.46 -5.50
CA ALA A 42 0.78 -7.59 -4.91
C ALA A 42 2.01 -7.08 -4.14
N HIS A 43 2.74 -6.11 -4.68
CA HIS A 43 3.95 -5.60 -4.06
C HIS A 43 3.75 -4.21 -3.45
N ALA A 44 4.33 -3.99 -2.26
CA ALA A 44 4.45 -2.68 -1.65
C ALA A 44 5.17 -1.69 -2.60
N ALA A 45 4.50 -0.58 -2.91
CA ALA A 45 5.09 0.54 -3.64
C ALA A 45 5.57 1.60 -2.66
N LEU A 46 6.72 2.24 -2.94
CA LEU A 46 7.15 3.42 -2.19
C LEU A 46 6.28 4.62 -2.58
N ILE A 47 5.66 5.27 -1.60
CA ILE A 47 4.73 6.40 -1.80
C ILE A 47 5.39 7.72 -1.44
N LYS A 48 6.17 7.76 -0.35
CA LYS A 48 6.79 9.00 0.13
C LYS A 48 8.09 8.70 0.85
N THR A 49 9.02 9.65 0.76
CA THR A 49 10.25 9.64 1.54
C THR A 49 10.46 10.99 2.23
N ASP A 50 11.12 10.95 3.37
CA ASP A 50 11.73 12.13 3.99
C ASP A 50 13.14 11.73 4.45
N PRO A 51 14.22 12.33 3.92
CA PRO A 51 14.24 13.36 2.87
C PRO A 51 13.61 12.90 1.55
N ALA A 52 13.10 13.86 0.77
CA ALA A 52 12.69 13.60 -0.60
C ALA A 52 13.90 13.17 -1.45
N ASP A 53 13.67 12.32 -2.46
CA ASP A 53 14.72 11.95 -3.41
C ASP A 53 15.28 13.20 -4.11
N GLY A 54 16.61 13.28 -4.20
CA GLY A 54 17.35 14.43 -4.71
C GLY A 54 17.41 15.64 -3.76
N ALA A 55 16.88 15.57 -2.54
CA ALA A 55 16.88 16.70 -1.61
C ALA A 55 18.31 17.18 -1.28
N VAL A 56 18.49 18.50 -1.20
CA VAL A 56 19.71 19.13 -0.69
C VAL A 56 19.37 19.80 0.64
N LEU A 57 19.94 19.28 1.73
CA LEU A 57 19.67 19.73 3.09
C LEU A 57 20.84 20.55 3.61
N ALA A 58 20.56 21.57 4.42
CA ALA A 58 21.62 22.31 5.10
C ALA A 58 22.35 21.47 6.16
N GLN A 59 21.64 20.53 6.80
CA GLN A 59 22.14 19.64 7.84
C GLN A 59 21.53 18.25 7.70
N GLY A 60 22.22 17.23 8.24
CA GLY A 60 21.70 15.86 8.26
C GLY A 60 20.40 15.75 9.05
N PRO A 61 19.40 14.98 8.56
CA PRO A 61 18.17 14.79 9.30
C PRO A 61 18.42 13.90 10.52
N ALA A 62 17.62 14.07 11.57
CA ALA A 62 17.68 13.19 12.75
C ALA A 62 17.11 11.79 12.45
N GLN A 63 16.22 11.70 11.46
CA GLN A 63 15.51 10.49 11.10
C GLN A 63 15.25 10.47 9.59
N PHE A 64 15.16 9.28 9.03
CA PHE A 64 14.64 9.05 7.69
C PHE A 64 13.25 8.42 7.77
N SER A 65 12.39 8.67 6.78
CA SER A 65 11.11 7.97 6.66
C SER A 65 10.91 7.42 5.26
N LEU A 66 10.37 6.20 5.20
CA LEU A 66 9.96 5.52 3.98
C LEU A 66 8.50 5.08 4.16
N THR A 67 7.57 5.76 3.49
CA THR A 67 6.15 5.41 3.50
C THR A 67 5.83 4.57 2.27
N PHE A 68 5.23 3.41 2.49
CA PHE A 68 4.81 2.48 1.45
C PHE A 68 3.29 2.52 1.25
N SER A 69 2.80 1.83 0.22
CA SER A 69 1.37 1.68 -0.08
C SER A 69 0.65 0.69 0.84
N GLU A 70 1.41 -0.07 1.62
CA GLU A 70 0.95 -1.07 2.57
C GLU A 70 2.01 -1.26 3.67
N PRO A 71 1.69 -1.91 4.81
CA PRO A 71 2.68 -2.24 5.81
C PRO A 71 3.78 -3.16 5.26
N VAL A 72 5.03 -2.92 5.67
CA VAL A 72 6.20 -3.70 5.25
C VAL A 72 7.07 -4.09 6.45
N SER A 73 7.85 -5.15 6.29
CA SER A 73 8.87 -5.56 7.27
C SER A 73 10.28 -5.29 6.74
N PRO A 74 11.08 -4.40 7.35
CA PRO A 74 12.46 -4.16 6.93
C PRO A 74 13.35 -5.41 7.06
N LEU A 75 14.10 -5.71 6.00
CA LEU A 75 15.17 -6.72 6.00
C LEU A 75 16.55 -6.07 6.13
N VAL A 76 16.79 -5.04 5.31
CA VAL A 76 18.07 -4.33 5.25
C VAL A 76 17.78 -2.86 5.04
N LEU A 77 18.38 -2.02 5.87
CA LEU A 77 18.39 -0.57 5.71
C LEU A 77 19.85 -0.12 5.74
N THR A 78 20.28 0.67 4.77
CA THR A 78 21.68 1.07 4.63
C THR A 78 21.80 2.49 4.14
N LEU A 79 22.61 3.27 4.84
CA LEU A 79 23.07 4.58 4.42
C LEU A 79 24.46 4.46 3.79
N VAL A 80 24.61 4.84 2.52
CA VAL A 80 25.91 4.98 1.88
C VAL A 80 26.35 6.44 1.97
N LYS A 81 27.54 6.67 2.50
CA LYS A 81 28.14 8.00 2.66
C LYS A 81 28.80 8.50 1.37
N PRO A 82 29.16 9.79 1.28
CA PRO A 82 29.87 10.36 0.13
C PRO A 82 31.20 9.66 -0.19
N ASP A 83 31.83 9.04 0.80
CA ASP A 83 33.06 8.24 0.64
C ASP A 83 32.81 6.79 0.18
N GLY A 84 31.57 6.46 -0.20
CA GLY A 84 31.14 5.13 -0.65
C GLY A 84 30.99 4.11 0.49
N LYS A 85 31.25 4.47 1.75
CA LYS A 85 31.17 3.51 2.86
C LYS A 85 29.71 3.26 3.25
N PRO A 86 29.24 2.00 3.26
CA PRO A 86 27.92 1.65 3.76
C PRO A 86 27.89 1.65 5.29
N VAL A 87 26.79 2.13 5.84
CA VAL A 87 26.49 2.13 7.27
C VAL A 87 25.12 1.46 7.46
N PRO A 88 25.06 0.29 8.13
CA PRO A 88 23.80 -0.36 8.46
C PRO A 88 22.96 0.55 9.37
N LEU A 89 21.66 0.64 9.08
CA LEU A 89 20.69 1.33 9.92
C LEU A 89 19.85 0.29 10.65
N THR A 90 20.10 0.09 11.94
CA THR A 90 19.48 -0.99 12.73
C THR A 90 18.43 -0.50 13.71
N SER A 91 18.37 0.80 14.00
CA SER A 91 17.35 1.40 14.85
C SER A 91 16.25 1.98 13.98
N PHE A 92 15.06 1.40 14.07
CA PHE A 92 13.89 1.83 13.34
C PHE A 92 12.61 1.49 14.10
N ARG A 93 11.52 2.16 13.71
CA ARG A 93 10.17 1.97 14.23
C ARG A 93 9.23 1.82 13.05
N LEU A 94 8.18 1.02 13.22
CA LEU A 94 7.09 0.94 12.26
C LEU A 94 5.91 1.76 12.78
N SER A 95 5.41 2.65 11.92
CA SER A 95 4.27 3.53 12.18
C SER A 95 3.33 3.44 10.98
N ASP A 96 2.27 2.63 11.13
CA ASP A 96 1.38 2.21 10.04
C ASP A 96 2.13 1.63 8.83
N GLN A 97 2.14 2.36 7.71
CA GLN A 97 2.81 1.98 6.44
C GLN A 97 4.20 2.65 6.30
N THR A 98 4.67 3.30 7.36
CA THR A 98 5.92 4.06 7.37
C THR A 98 6.99 3.36 8.21
N VAL A 99 8.17 3.21 7.61
CA VAL A 99 9.40 2.83 8.30
C VAL A 99 10.12 4.11 8.71
N GLU A 100 10.19 4.33 10.01
CA GLU A 100 10.88 5.44 10.66
C GLU A 100 12.27 4.98 11.09
N ILE A 101 13.33 5.58 10.55
CA ILE A 101 14.70 5.07 10.68
C ILE A 101 15.56 6.12 11.38
N ASP A 102 16.13 5.80 12.53
CA ASP A 102 16.99 6.73 13.25
C ASP A 102 18.31 6.95 12.50
N ASN A 103 18.76 8.19 12.39
CA ASN A 103 20.09 8.49 11.88
C ASN A 103 21.12 8.41 13.03
N PRO A 104 22.05 7.43 13.03
CA PRO A 104 22.94 7.21 14.17
C PRO A 104 24.14 8.17 14.21
N GLN A 105 24.33 9.01 13.18
CA GLN A 105 25.56 9.76 13.01
C GLN A 105 25.35 11.14 12.40
N LEU A 106 26.28 12.06 12.69
CA LEU A 106 26.37 13.32 11.97
C LEU A 106 26.80 13.03 10.52
N LEU A 107 26.03 13.55 9.57
CA LEU A 107 26.31 13.40 8.15
C LEU A 107 27.28 14.48 7.69
N LYS A 108 28.30 14.07 6.91
CA LYS A 108 29.25 15.00 6.28
C LYS A 108 28.58 15.68 5.08
N SER A 109 29.17 16.74 4.55
CA SER A 109 28.72 17.30 3.27
C SER A 109 28.93 16.31 2.12
N GLY A 110 28.07 16.38 1.10
CA GLY A 110 28.09 15.54 -0.10
C GLY A 110 26.84 14.66 -0.26
N THR A 111 26.83 13.88 -1.34
CA THR A 111 25.74 12.98 -1.70
C THR A 111 25.78 11.69 -0.89
N HIS A 112 24.62 11.33 -0.34
CA HIS A 112 24.35 10.10 0.40
C HIS A 112 23.30 9.28 -0.34
N VAL A 113 23.33 7.96 -0.14
CA VAL A 113 22.30 7.04 -0.63
C VAL A 113 21.60 6.42 0.56
N LEU A 114 20.29 6.56 0.65
CA LEU A 114 19.49 5.72 1.54
C LEU A 114 18.93 4.56 0.72
N SER A 115 19.29 3.34 1.09
CA SER A 115 18.87 2.12 0.41
C SER A 115 18.13 1.19 1.37
N TRP A 116 17.17 0.45 0.84
CA TRP A 116 16.33 -0.46 1.62
C TRP A 116 16.02 -1.75 0.87
N ARG A 117 15.74 -2.78 1.67
CA ARG A 117 15.05 -3.99 1.26
C ARG A 117 14.04 -4.32 2.34
N VAL A 118 12.81 -4.58 1.94
CA VAL A 118 11.66 -4.87 2.81
C VAL A 118 10.90 -6.09 2.28
N ILE A 119 10.09 -6.72 3.13
CA ILE A 119 9.09 -7.72 2.74
C ILE A 119 7.72 -7.04 2.70
N SER A 120 7.03 -7.10 1.55
CA SER A 120 5.63 -6.68 1.41
C SER A 120 4.67 -7.60 2.15
N ALA A 121 3.42 -7.18 2.32
CA ALA A 121 2.42 -7.99 3.02
C ALA A 121 2.13 -9.33 2.32
N ASP A 122 2.38 -9.41 1.00
CA ASP A 122 2.27 -10.61 0.20
C ASP A 122 3.47 -11.58 0.33
N GLY A 123 4.50 -11.20 1.10
CA GLY A 123 5.68 -12.03 1.38
C GLY A 123 6.85 -11.86 0.42
N HIS A 124 6.74 -11.04 -0.64
CA HIS A 124 7.84 -10.84 -1.58
C HIS A 124 8.82 -9.75 -1.12
N PRO A 125 10.13 -9.91 -1.39
CA PRO A 125 11.09 -8.85 -1.12
C PRO A 125 11.02 -7.73 -2.17
N VAL A 126 10.87 -6.49 -1.70
CA VAL A 126 10.96 -5.27 -2.51
C VAL A 126 12.16 -4.45 -2.04
N GLY A 127 12.87 -3.80 -2.96
CA GLY A 127 14.02 -2.96 -2.64
C GLY A 127 14.04 -1.67 -3.44
N GLY A 128 14.82 -0.71 -2.96
CA GLY A 128 14.99 0.57 -3.62
C GLY A 128 16.09 1.40 -2.97
N SER A 129 16.32 2.57 -3.55
CA SER A 129 17.25 3.56 -3.05
C SER A 129 16.82 4.96 -3.45
N LEU A 130 17.22 5.94 -2.67
CA LEU A 130 17.10 7.37 -2.99
C LEU A 130 18.43 8.07 -2.72
N LEU A 131 18.60 9.22 -3.35
CA LEU A 131 19.74 10.12 -3.15
C LEU A 131 19.31 11.33 -2.33
N PHE A 132 20.19 11.82 -1.47
CA PHE A 132 20.05 13.14 -0.86
C PHE A 132 21.45 13.72 -0.60
N SER A 133 21.57 15.02 -0.44
CA SER A 133 22.86 15.68 -0.24
C SER A 133 22.83 16.60 0.96
N ILE A 134 23.95 16.68 1.67
CA ILE A 134 24.16 17.65 2.75
C ILE A 134 25.06 18.77 2.22
N GLY A 135 24.58 20.01 2.30
CA GLY A 135 25.24 21.21 1.76
C GLY A 135 25.16 21.29 0.24
N ALA A 136 25.80 20.35 -0.47
CA ALA A 136 25.81 20.25 -1.93
C ALA A 136 26.02 18.79 -2.36
N PRO A 137 25.63 18.42 -3.59
CA PRO A 137 26.00 17.13 -4.19
C PRO A 137 27.52 16.92 -4.21
N SER A 138 27.95 15.66 -4.18
CA SER A 138 29.37 15.31 -4.40
C SER A 138 29.78 15.63 -5.84
N GLU A 139 31.05 16.01 -6.04
CA GLU A 139 31.68 16.14 -7.37
C GLU A 139 32.24 14.81 -7.90
#